data_AF-A0A8B3FU09-F1
#
_entry.id   AF-A0A8B3FU09-F1
#
_cell.length_a   1.000
_cell.length_b   1.000
_cell.length_c   1.000
_cell.angle_alpha   90.00
_cell.angle_beta   90.00
_cell.angle_gamma   90.00
#
_symmetry.space_group_name_H-M   'P 1'
#
loop_
_entity.id
_entity.type
_entity.pdbx_description
1 polymer ?
#
loop_
_entity_poly.entity_id
_entity_poly.type
_entity_poly.pdbx_seq_one_letter_code
_entity_poly.pdbx_strand_id
1 'polypeptide(L)'
;MTTPRPQAPWSCPICGRPTEGPADALAHGREKHPAVLPAALTIAQRLDLIATLADEAQLTVGHPNPDGPQQTRRGHAPAGRAPADLAAIDLAAPADDDHPDRPLSLLVECSRLCWDATPLDVHQAHPQPDPPCTLATEARWLAGFWPAAQPWLDLVDYDWIEDNTRAILARLAAATRTRPRPVHHCPACGEPLADAAGGWLWCRACGAEHPGPERLAEQWRRKPPMATADLAAALHINPNRIHTWRWRGLIEPDHTEAGVTYWRPLDVIALLWPETLEAA
;
A
#
# COMPACT_ATOMS: atom_id res chain seq x y z
N MET A 1 2.79 -36.75 -32.58
CA MET A 1 1.50 -36.02 -32.49
C MET A 1 1.35 -35.58 -31.05
N THR A 2 1.71 -34.33 -30.78
CA THR A 2 1.70 -33.75 -29.43
C THR A 2 0.41 -32.93 -29.32
N THR A 3 -0.53 -33.40 -28.50
CA THR A 3 -1.78 -32.70 -28.23
C THR A 3 -1.46 -31.35 -27.58
N PRO A 4 -1.98 -30.20 -28.09
CA PRO A 4 -1.77 -28.92 -27.42
C PRO A 4 -2.49 -28.94 -26.07
N ARG A 5 -1.73 -28.64 -25.01
CA ARG A 5 -2.22 -28.51 -23.64
C ARG A 5 -3.23 -27.35 -23.60
N PRO A 6 -4.43 -27.50 -23.03
CA PRO A 6 -5.38 -26.40 -22.92
C PRO A 6 -4.74 -25.27 -22.09
N GLN A 7 -4.64 -24.07 -22.68
CA GLN A 7 -4.23 -22.87 -21.96
C GLN A 7 -5.28 -22.63 -20.86
N ALA A 8 -4.84 -22.54 -19.60
CA ALA A 8 -5.72 -22.13 -18.51
C ALA A 8 -6.30 -20.75 -18.90
N PRO A 9 -7.63 -20.60 -18.99
CA PRO A 9 -8.24 -19.39 -19.56
C PRO A 9 -8.06 -18.15 -18.66
N TRP A 10 -7.58 -18.35 -17.43
CA TRP A 10 -7.39 -17.30 -16.44
C TRP A 10 -5.95 -17.33 -15.93
N SER A 11 -5.36 -16.14 -15.87
CA SER A 11 -4.05 -15.91 -15.27
C SER A 11 -4.12 -14.68 -14.39
N CYS A 12 -3.25 -14.62 -13.39
CA CYS A 12 -3.06 -13.41 -12.61
C CYS A 12 -2.68 -12.26 -13.56
N PRO A 13 -3.40 -11.11 -13.52
CA PRO A 13 -3.14 -9.99 -14.43
C PRO A 13 -1.77 -9.31 -14.18
N ILE A 14 -1.08 -9.70 -13.11
CA ILE A 14 0.15 -9.10 -12.59
C ILE A 14 1.37 -9.93 -13.00
N CYS A 15 1.43 -11.18 -12.55
CA CYS A 15 2.57 -12.07 -12.77
C CYS A 15 2.31 -13.14 -13.84
N GLY A 16 1.11 -13.17 -14.44
CA GLY A 16 0.76 -14.14 -15.48
C GLY A 16 0.60 -15.59 -14.99
N ARG A 17 0.62 -15.83 -13.67
CA ARG A 17 0.46 -17.19 -13.11
C ARG A 17 -0.89 -17.77 -13.52
N PRO A 18 -0.95 -18.97 -14.12
CA PRO A 18 -2.21 -19.61 -14.47
C PRO A 18 -2.99 -19.99 -13.19
N THR A 19 -4.29 -19.75 -13.22
CA THR A 19 -5.22 -19.95 -12.10
C THR A 19 -6.44 -20.74 -12.55
N GLU A 20 -7.17 -21.35 -11.61
CA GLU A 20 -8.34 -22.17 -11.94
C GLU A 20 -9.56 -21.32 -12.33
N GLY A 21 -9.60 -20.04 -11.94
CA GLY A 21 -10.67 -19.11 -12.30
C GLY A 21 -10.37 -17.66 -11.91
N PRO A 22 -11.26 -16.70 -12.27
CA PRO A 22 -11.04 -15.28 -12.02
C PRO A 22 -11.00 -14.91 -10.52
N ALA A 23 -11.77 -15.61 -9.67
CA ALA A 23 -11.70 -15.41 -8.23
C ALA A 23 -10.36 -15.87 -7.63
N ASP A 24 -9.80 -16.95 -8.16
CA ASP A 24 -8.48 -17.49 -7.78
C ASP A 24 -7.35 -16.56 -8.26
N ALA A 25 -7.48 -15.99 -9.47
CA ALA A 25 -6.56 -14.97 -9.99
C ALA A 25 -6.52 -13.71 -9.11
N LEU A 26 -7.68 -13.24 -8.64
CA LEU A 26 -7.79 -12.08 -7.75
C LEU A 26 -7.32 -12.39 -6.33
N ALA A 27 -7.64 -13.57 -5.80
CA ALA A 27 -7.15 -14.02 -4.49
C ALA A 27 -5.63 -14.15 -4.48
N HIS A 28 -5.05 -14.74 -5.52
CA HIS A 28 -3.61 -14.79 -5.74
C HIS A 28 -3.00 -13.38 -5.82
N GLY A 29 -3.66 -12.48 -6.57
CA GLY A 29 -3.34 -11.05 -6.62
C GLY A 29 -3.15 -10.44 -5.23
N ARG A 30 -4.17 -10.56 -4.39
CA ARG A 30 -4.19 -9.98 -3.03
C ARG A 30 -3.20 -10.66 -2.07
N GLU A 31 -2.97 -11.96 -2.22
CA GLU A 31 -2.09 -12.71 -1.31
C GLU A 31 -0.61 -12.53 -1.66
N LYS A 32 -0.28 -12.46 -2.94
CA LYS A 32 1.12 -12.47 -3.41
C LYS A 32 1.65 -11.12 -3.85
N HIS A 33 0.76 -10.15 -4.08
CA HIS A 33 1.13 -8.81 -4.53
C HIS A 33 0.66 -7.78 -3.49
N PRO A 34 1.59 -7.13 -2.77
CA PRO A 34 1.22 -6.20 -1.70
C PRO A 34 0.55 -4.93 -2.26
N ALA A 35 -0.75 -4.78 -1.99
CA ALA A 35 -1.53 -3.60 -2.37
C ALA A 35 -1.35 -2.40 -1.40
N VAL A 36 -0.97 -2.69 -0.15
CA VAL A 36 -0.90 -1.70 0.94
C VAL A 36 0.34 -1.89 1.82
N LEU A 37 1.02 -0.80 2.18
CA LEU A 37 2.14 -0.82 3.14
C LEU A 37 1.64 -0.89 4.60
N PRO A 38 2.28 -1.64 5.51
CA PRO A 38 1.98 -1.59 6.94
C PRO A 38 2.22 -0.20 7.57
N ALA A 39 1.45 0.15 8.61
CA ALA A 39 1.44 1.49 9.22
C ALA A 39 2.70 1.84 10.03
N ALA A 40 3.36 0.84 10.61
CA ALA A 40 4.64 0.98 11.28
C ALA A 40 5.52 -0.21 10.88
N LEU A 41 6.76 0.08 10.47
CA LEU A 41 7.73 -0.91 10.04
C LEU A 41 9.06 -0.65 10.74
N THR A 42 9.63 -1.67 11.36
CA THR A 42 11.05 -1.66 11.75
C THR A 42 11.94 -1.67 10.51
N ILE A 43 13.23 -1.35 10.65
CA ILE A 43 14.19 -1.42 9.53
C ILE A 43 14.20 -2.80 8.89
N ALA A 44 14.22 -3.88 9.68
CA ALA A 44 14.16 -5.26 9.16
C ALA A 44 12.91 -5.50 8.29
N GLN A 45 11.73 -5.11 8.78
CA GLN A 45 10.49 -5.25 8.05
C GLN A 45 10.44 -4.38 6.79
N ARG A 46 11.07 -3.19 6.82
CA ARG A 46 11.24 -2.35 5.63
C ARG A 46 12.13 -3.04 4.60
N LEU A 47 13.24 -3.65 5.00
CA LEU A 47 14.16 -4.35 4.10
C LEU A 47 13.50 -5.56 3.43
N ASP A 48 12.74 -6.37 4.17
CA ASP A 48 11.95 -7.48 3.60
C ASP A 48 10.91 -6.98 2.57
N LEU A 49 10.27 -5.85 2.87
CA LEU A 49 9.27 -5.25 1.99
C LEU A 49 9.90 -4.58 0.77
N ILE A 50 11.07 -3.96 0.91
CA ILE A 50 11.89 -3.44 -0.20
C ILE A 50 12.21 -4.59 -1.16
N ALA A 51 12.66 -5.74 -0.65
CA ALA A 51 12.93 -6.90 -1.49
C ALA A 51 11.68 -7.37 -2.25
N THR A 52 10.57 -7.48 -1.55
CA THR A 52 9.29 -7.92 -2.12
C THR A 52 8.80 -6.95 -3.21
N LEU A 53 8.84 -5.64 -2.94
CA LEU A 53 8.41 -4.62 -3.90
C LEU A 53 9.39 -4.45 -5.06
N ALA A 54 10.69 -4.73 -4.86
CA ALA A 54 11.67 -4.73 -5.93
C ALA A 54 11.44 -5.88 -6.92
N ASP A 55 11.17 -7.09 -6.41
CA ASP A 55 10.76 -8.22 -7.26
C ASP A 55 9.43 -7.92 -7.96
N GLU A 56 8.47 -7.31 -7.26
CA GLU A 56 7.20 -6.90 -7.82
C GLU A 56 7.35 -5.85 -8.92
N ALA A 57 8.19 -4.83 -8.71
CA ALA A 57 8.46 -3.80 -9.70
C ALA A 57 9.03 -4.40 -10.98
N GLN A 58 9.91 -5.39 -10.89
CA GLN A 58 10.46 -6.12 -12.03
C GLN A 58 9.38 -6.92 -12.78
N LEU A 59 8.47 -7.58 -12.06
CA LEU A 59 7.37 -8.35 -12.66
C LEU A 59 6.31 -7.45 -13.30
N THR A 60 6.09 -6.26 -12.75
CA THR A 60 5.02 -5.33 -13.15
C THR A 60 5.47 -4.24 -14.12
N VAL A 61 6.73 -4.22 -14.57
CA VAL A 61 7.20 -3.27 -15.59
C VAL A 61 6.29 -3.33 -16.82
N GLY A 62 5.54 -2.25 -17.07
CA GLY A 62 4.63 -2.15 -18.21
C GLY A 62 3.23 -2.76 -18.00
N HIS A 63 2.88 -3.20 -16.79
CA HIS A 63 1.59 -3.79 -16.41
C HIS A 63 0.86 -2.92 -15.35
N PRO A 64 -0.49 -2.78 -15.42
CA PRO A 64 -1.25 -2.05 -14.41
C PRO A 64 -1.41 -2.84 -13.10
N ASN A 65 -1.47 -2.12 -11.96
CA ASN A 65 -1.78 -2.67 -10.63
C ASN A 65 -3.16 -3.38 -10.63
N PRO A 66 -3.31 -4.57 -10.01
CA PRO A 66 -4.57 -5.32 -9.91
C PRO A 66 -5.71 -4.56 -9.21
N ASP A 67 -5.38 -3.73 -8.21
CA ASP A 67 -6.32 -3.00 -7.35
C ASP A 67 -6.44 -1.53 -7.75
N GLY A 68 -5.95 -1.18 -8.95
CA GLY A 68 -6.22 0.13 -9.55
C GLY A 68 -7.74 0.30 -9.72
N PRO A 69 -8.34 1.42 -9.29
CA PRO A 69 -9.77 1.61 -9.44
C PRO A 69 -10.10 1.65 -10.94
N GLN A 70 -10.74 0.58 -11.43
CA GLN A 70 -11.73 0.69 -12.50
C GLN A 70 -12.95 1.44 -11.96
N GLN A 71 -12.77 2.67 -11.48
CA GLN A 71 -13.86 3.62 -11.30
C GLN A 71 -13.77 4.68 -12.37
N THR A 72 -14.00 4.26 -13.61
CA THR A 72 -14.63 5.13 -14.59
C THR A 72 -16.10 4.73 -14.66
N ARG A 73 -16.93 5.29 -13.79
CA ARG A 73 -18.33 5.48 -14.14
C ARG A 73 -18.34 6.43 -15.35
N ARG A 74 -18.54 5.84 -16.53
CA ARG A 74 -18.85 6.44 -17.84
C ARG A 74 -17.74 7.25 -18.52
N GLY A 75 -17.31 6.76 -19.69
CA GLY A 75 -17.17 7.62 -20.86
C GLY A 75 -15.79 8.16 -21.22
N HIS A 76 -14.71 7.39 -21.09
CA HIS A 76 -13.58 7.52 -22.00
C HIS A 76 -12.90 6.18 -22.21
N ALA A 77 -12.63 5.84 -23.47
CA ALA A 77 -11.84 4.67 -23.84
C ALA A 77 -10.50 4.68 -23.07
N PRO A 78 -9.92 3.50 -22.76
CA PRO A 78 -8.65 3.43 -22.05
C PRO A 78 -7.60 4.19 -22.85
N ALA A 79 -7.18 5.35 -22.33
CA ALA A 79 -5.95 5.97 -22.77
C ALA A 79 -4.85 4.91 -22.61
N GLY A 80 -4.07 4.72 -23.68
CA GLY A 80 -3.15 3.60 -23.84
C GLY A 80 -2.16 3.43 -22.68
N ARG A 81 -1.56 2.24 -22.64
CA ARG A 81 -0.41 1.88 -21.78
C ARG A 81 0.42 3.11 -21.45
N ALA A 82 0.42 3.52 -20.19
CA ALA A 82 1.42 4.46 -19.72
C ALA A 82 2.79 3.83 -20.06
N PRO A 83 3.66 4.53 -20.82
CA PRO A 83 5.00 4.04 -21.09
C PRO A 83 5.71 3.75 -19.76
N ALA A 84 6.67 2.82 -19.79
CA ALA A 84 7.43 2.40 -18.60
C ALA A 84 7.76 3.63 -17.73
N ASP A 85 7.30 3.60 -16.49
CA ASP A 85 7.54 4.67 -15.54
C ASP A 85 9.05 4.89 -15.46
N LEU A 86 9.54 6.11 -15.72
CA LEU A 86 10.97 6.42 -15.61
C LEU A 86 11.50 6.04 -14.22
N ALA A 87 10.64 6.03 -13.20
CA ALA A 87 10.95 5.52 -11.87
C ALA A 87 11.31 4.03 -11.85
N ALA A 88 10.69 3.19 -12.70
CA ALA A 88 11.02 1.77 -12.81
C ALA A 88 12.39 1.54 -13.47
N ILE A 89 12.83 2.43 -14.36
CA ILE A 89 14.17 2.39 -14.96
C ILE A 89 15.22 2.73 -13.91
N ASP A 90 14.97 3.78 -13.11
CA ASP A 90 15.88 4.20 -12.03
C ASP A 90 15.97 3.15 -10.90
N LEU A 91 14.88 2.44 -10.62
CA LEU A 91 14.86 1.32 -9.66
C LEU A 91 15.62 0.07 -10.13
N ALA A 92 15.73 -0.13 -11.45
CA ALA A 92 16.47 -1.24 -12.05
C ALA A 92 17.93 -0.88 -12.38
N ALA A 93 18.33 0.39 -12.19
CA ALA A 93 19.67 0.84 -12.48
C ALA A 93 20.69 0.21 -11.52
N PRO A 94 21.91 -0.12 -12.00
CA PRO A 94 22.98 -0.59 -11.13
C PRO A 94 23.40 0.50 -10.15
N ALA A 95 24.08 0.10 -9.07
CA ALA A 95 24.76 1.03 -8.18
C ALA A 95 25.76 1.86 -9.00
N ASP A 96 25.80 3.16 -8.69
CA ASP A 96 26.56 4.15 -9.45
C ASP A 96 27.01 5.26 -8.50
N ASP A 97 28.33 5.41 -8.36
CA ASP A 97 28.95 6.40 -7.47
C ASP A 97 28.71 7.83 -7.95
N ASP A 98 28.50 8.03 -9.26
CA ASP A 98 28.17 9.36 -9.83
C ASP A 98 26.70 9.74 -9.56
N HIS A 99 25.88 8.78 -9.12
CA HIS A 99 24.47 8.95 -8.80
C HIS A 99 24.14 8.27 -7.45
N PRO A 100 24.67 8.82 -6.34
CA PRO A 100 24.54 8.20 -5.02
C PRO A 100 23.11 8.20 -4.50
N ASP A 101 22.23 9.02 -5.05
CA ASP A 101 20.82 9.11 -4.70
C ASP A 101 19.96 8.00 -5.31
N ARG A 102 20.52 7.13 -6.16
CA ARG A 102 19.80 5.98 -6.72
C ARG A 102 19.42 4.96 -5.64
N PRO A 103 18.26 4.29 -5.77
CA PRO A 103 17.79 3.33 -4.77
C PRO A 103 18.81 2.22 -4.43
N LEU A 104 19.50 1.65 -5.42
CA LEU A 104 20.51 0.62 -5.19
C LEU A 104 21.79 1.20 -4.59
N SER A 105 22.25 2.37 -5.03
CA SER A 105 23.41 3.06 -4.43
C SER A 105 23.18 3.36 -2.95
N LEU A 106 22.00 3.88 -2.59
CA LEU A 106 21.61 4.16 -1.20
C LEU A 106 21.57 2.89 -0.35
N LEU A 107 21.03 1.80 -0.90
CA LEU A 107 20.94 0.53 -0.20
C LEU A 107 22.32 -0.11 0.03
N VAL A 108 23.20 -0.04 -0.98
CA VAL A 108 24.59 -0.50 -0.87
C VAL A 108 25.36 0.32 0.17
N GLU A 109 25.14 1.63 0.27
CA GLU A 109 25.78 2.43 1.32
C GLU A 109 25.25 2.03 2.72
N CYS A 110 23.95 1.75 2.87
CA CYS A 110 23.40 1.22 4.12
C CYS A 110 24.05 -0.12 4.50
N SER A 111 24.25 -1.00 3.52
CA SER A 111 24.97 -2.27 3.70
C SER A 111 26.42 -2.06 4.08
N ARG A 112 27.11 -1.08 3.46
CA ARG A 112 28.50 -0.77 3.76
C ARG A 112 28.67 -0.24 5.18
N LEU A 113 27.80 0.65 5.64
CA LEU A 113 27.80 1.13 7.03
C LEU A 113 27.66 -0.04 8.02
N CYS A 114 26.72 -0.96 7.77
CA CYS A 114 26.56 -2.16 8.60
C CYS A 114 27.79 -3.08 8.55
N TRP A 115 28.39 -3.23 7.38
CA TRP A 115 29.56 -4.09 7.17
C TRP A 115 30.79 -3.52 7.87
N ASP A 116 31.08 -2.23 7.68
CA ASP A 116 32.25 -1.56 8.26
C ASP A 116 32.17 -1.46 9.79
N ALA A 117 30.96 -1.39 10.35
CA ALA A 117 30.74 -1.37 11.80
C ALA A 117 30.95 -2.74 12.47
N THR A 118 30.84 -3.85 11.74
CA THR A 118 30.81 -5.20 12.32
C THR A 118 32.17 -5.90 12.28
N PRO A 119 32.46 -6.78 13.27
CA PRO A 119 33.71 -7.53 13.31
C PRO A 119 33.72 -8.73 12.35
N LEU A 120 34.92 -9.24 12.07
CA LEU A 120 35.19 -10.27 11.06
C LEU A 120 34.43 -11.60 11.28
N ASP A 121 34.15 -11.97 12.53
CA ASP A 121 33.38 -13.17 12.86
C ASP A 121 31.92 -13.05 12.40
N VAL A 122 31.35 -11.85 12.46
CA VAL A 122 30.01 -11.58 11.91
C VAL A 122 30.03 -11.63 10.38
N HIS A 123 31.08 -11.09 9.74
CA HIS A 123 31.26 -11.16 8.28
C HIS A 123 31.27 -12.60 7.77
N GLN A 124 31.92 -13.51 8.50
CA GLN A 124 31.98 -14.93 8.16
C GLN A 124 30.61 -15.62 8.25
N ALA A 125 29.76 -15.20 9.19
CA ALA A 125 28.40 -15.72 9.34
C ALA A 125 27.42 -15.17 8.28
N HIS A 126 27.73 -14.01 7.69
CA HIS A 126 26.86 -13.31 6.76
C HIS A 126 27.62 -12.89 5.48
N PRO A 127 28.07 -13.83 4.63
CA PRO A 127 28.81 -13.50 3.42
C PRO A 127 27.98 -12.57 2.50
N GLN A 128 28.63 -11.59 1.89
CA GLN A 128 28.01 -10.66 0.95
C GLN A 128 27.43 -11.39 -0.29
N PRO A 129 26.36 -10.86 -0.91
CA PRO A 129 25.75 -11.48 -2.08
C PRO A 129 26.70 -11.43 -3.30
N ASP A 130 26.67 -12.49 -4.11
CA ASP A 130 27.44 -12.55 -5.35
C ASP A 130 26.93 -11.52 -6.38
N PRO A 131 27.81 -10.79 -7.08
CA PRO A 131 27.40 -9.89 -8.16
C PRO A 131 26.72 -10.62 -9.35
N PRO A 132 25.83 -9.95 -10.11
CA PRO A 132 25.43 -8.55 -9.98
C PRO A 132 24.38 -8.35 -8.89
N CYS A 133 24.62 -7.37 -8.02
CA CYS A 133 23.68 -7.04 -6.97
C CYS A 133 22.47 -6.28 -7.54
N THR A 134 21.28 -6.65 -7.08
CA THR A 134 20.00 -6.01 -7.38
C THR A 134 19.39 -5.48 -6.08
N LEU A 135 18.47 -4.53 -6.18
CA LEU A 135 17.78 -3.99 -5.00
C LEU A 135 17.16 -5.10 -4.13
N ALA A 136 16.60 -6.13 -4.77
CA ALA A 136 15.99 -7.25 -4.07
C ALA A 136 17.01 -8.18 -3.39
N THR A 137 18.12 -8.47 -4.06
CA THR A 137 19.17 -9.34 -3.48
C THR A 137 19.89 -8.67 -2.33
N GLU A 138 20.24 -7.38 -2.48
CA GLU A 138 20.84 -6.58 -1.42
C GLU A 138 19.91 -6.44 -0.20
N ALA A 139 18.63 -6.13 -0.43
CA ALA A 139 17.67 -5.93 0.65
C ALA A 139 17.43 -7.21 1.45
N ARG A 140 17.35 -8.38 0.79
CA ARG A 140 17.22 -9.67 1.49
C ARG A 140 18.46 -10.00 2.31
N TRP A 141 19.65 -9.74 1.76
CA TRP A 141 20.89 -9.95 2.49
C TRP A 141 20.96 -9.04 3.71
N LEU A 142 20.71 -7.74 3.52
CA LEU A 142 20.74 -6.76 4.61
C LEU A 142 19.67 -7.06 5.66
N ALA A 143 18.47 -7.51 5.28
CA ALA A 143 17.43 -7.93 6.24
C ALA A 143 17.91 -9.08 7.14
N GLY A 144 18.60 -10.08 6.58
CA GLY A 144 19.15 -11.20 7.34
C GLY A 144 20.38 -10.82 8.18
N PHE A 145 21.16 -9.84 7.74
CA PHE A 145 22.35 -9.34 8.43
C PHE A 145 22.02 -8.31 9.54
N TRP A 146 20.94 -7.55 9.36
CA TRP A 146 20.54 -6.42 10.21
C TRP A 146 20.49 -6.74 11.72
N PRO A 147 19.93 -7.88 12.19
CA PRO A 147 19.94 -8.20 13.61
C PRO A 147 21.35 -8.32 14.23
N ALA A 148 22.33 -8.78 13.44
CA ALA A 148 23.71 -8.93 13.89
C ALA A 148 24.49 -7.61 13.81
N ALA A 149 24.13 -6.71 12.89
CA ALA A 149 24.76 -5.41 12.72
C ALA A 149 24.29 -4.38 13.76
N GLN A 150 23.01 -4.38 14.14
CA GLN A 150 22.39 -3.41 15.06
C GLN A 150 23.21 -3.04 16.31
N PRO A 151 23.83 -3.99 17.05
CA PRO A 151 24.55 -3.66 18.28
C PRO A 151 25.83 -2.84 18.06
N TRP A 152 26.33 -2.79 16.83
CA TRP A 152 27.60 -2.16 16.47
C TRP A 152 27.43 -0.77 15.84
N LEU A 153 26.21 -0.41 15.45
CA LEU A 153 25.90 0.87 14.83
C LEU A 153 25.77 1.97 15.90
N ASP A 154 26.30 3.15 15.59
CA ASP A 154 26.00 4.34 16.37
C ASP A 154 24.61 4.93 15.99
N LEU A 155 24.17 5.94 16.73
CA LEU A 155 22.86 6.55 16.49
C LEU A 155 22.78 7.27 15.14
N VAL A 156 23.88 7.83 14.65
CA VAL A 156 23.91 8.57 13.39
C VAL A 156 23.75 7.60 12.23
N ASP A 157 24.48 6.49 12.25
CA ASP A 157 24.38 5.44 11.25
C ASP A 157 22.99 4.78 11.28
N TYR A 158 22.44 4.55 12.47
CA TYR A 158 21.11 3.99 12.62
C TYR A 158 20.02 4.89 12.00
N ASP A 159 20.03 6.19 12.33
CA ASP A 159 19.07 7.16 11.79
C ASP A 159 19.21 7.31 10.27
N TRP A 160 20.45 7.31 9.77
CA TRP A 160 20.73 7.34 8.34
C TRP A 160 20.13 6.13 7.61
N ILE A 161 20.31 4.93 8.15
CA ILE A 161 19.76 3.69 7.58
C ILE A 161 18.23 3.70 7.67
N GLU A 162 17.65 4.19 8.77
CA GLU A 162 16.21 4.37 8.92
C GLU A 162 15.64 5.28 7.82
N ASP A 163 16.20 6.46 7.63
CA ASP A 163 15.68 7.44 6.67
C ASP A 163 15.84 6.95 5.22
N ASN A 164 16.99 6.34 4.89
CA ASN A 164 17.23 5.83 3.55
C ASN A 164 16.37 4.62 3.22
N THR A 165 16.20 3.66 4.14
CA THR A 165 15.27 2.53 3.92
C THR A 165 13.83 3.01 3.77
N ARG A 166 13.41 4.05 4.51
CA ARG A 166 12.10 4.68 4.34
C ARG A 166 11.95 5.35 2.97
N ALA A 167 12.97 6.07 2.52
CA ALA A 167 12.97 6.74 1.21
C ALA A 167 12.93 5.75 0.04
N ILE A 168 13.75 4.69 0.09
CA ILE A 168 13.76 3.61 -0.90
C ILE A 168 12.39 2.93 -0.96
N LEU A 169 11.82 2.58 0.20
CA LEU A 169 10.50 1.96 0.27
C LEU A 169 9.41 2.84 -0.32
N ALA A 170 9.44 4.15 -0.06
CA ALA A 170 8.47 5.10 -0.62
C ALA A 170 8.58 5.19 -2.15
N ARG A 171 9.80 5.19 -2.71
CA ARG A 171 10.02 5.18 -4.17
C ARG A 171 9.54 3.89 -4.81
N LEU A 172 9.82 2.75 -4.20
CA LEU A 172 9.33 1.45 -4.64
C LEU A 172 7.80 1.40 -4.62
N ALA A 173 7.18 1.80 -3.50
CA ALA A 173 5.73 1.83 -3.37
C ALA A 173 5.07 2.75 -4.40
N ALA A 174 5.69 3.89 -4.72
CA ALA A 174 5.22 4.77 -5.79
C ALA A 174 5.29 4.08 -7.16
N ALA A 175 6.41 3.41 -7.47
CA ALA A 175 6.61 2.74 -8.75
C ALA A 175 5.72 1.51 -8.94
N THR A 176 5.51 0.71 -7.88
CA THR A 176 4.54 -0.41 -7.87
C THR A 176 3.11 0.08 -7.69
N ARG A 177 2.91 1.38 -7.46
CA ARG A 177 1.62 2.00 -7.11
C ARG A 177 0.95 1.32 -5.92
N THR A 178 1.75 0.75 -5.01
CA THR A 178 1.34 0.27 -3.69
C THR A 178 0.95 1.49 -2.87
N ARG A 179 -0.31 1.57 -2.44
CA ARG A 179 -0.77 2.74 -1.69
C ARG A 179 -0.25 2.66 -0.25
N PRO A 180 0.22 3.77 0.35
CA PRO A 180 0.37 3.80 1.79
C PRO A 180 -1.00 3.50 2.43
N ARG A 181 -1.02 2.75 3.54
CA ARG A 181 -2.27 2.47 4.24
C ARG A 181 -2.98 3.79 4.54
N PRO A 182 -4.28 3.92 4.22
CA PRO A 182 -5.00 5.15 4.52
C PRO A 182 -4.90 5.43 6.02
N VAL A 183 -4.34 6.60 6.36
CA VAL A 183 -4.35 7.08 7.73
C VAL A 183 -5.76 7.55 8.03
N HIS A 184 -6.49 6.80 8.84
CA HIS A 184 -7.82 7.21 9.26
C HIS A 184 -7.69 8.31 10.31
N HIS A 185 -8.54 9.34 10.21
CA HIS A 185 -8.55 10.44 11.16
C HIS A 185 -9.84 10.37 11.99
N CYS A 186 -9.74 10.70 13.28
CA CYS A 186 -10.88 10.72 14.17
C CYS A 186 -11.91 11.74 13.67
N PRO A 187 -13.18 11.36 13.47
CA PRO A 187 -14.20 12.28 12.99
C PRO A 187 -14.50 13.41 13.99
N ALA A 188 -14.21 13.21 15.28
CA ALA A 188 -14.44 14.18 16.34
C ALA A 188 -13.32 15.23 16.47
N CYS A 189 -12.05 14.80 16.47
CA CYS A 189 -10.91 15.70 16.72
C CYS A 189 -9.91 15.84 15.57
N GLY A 190 -10.00 14.99 14.54
CA GLY A 190 -9.11 15.02 13.39
C GLY A 190 -7.76 14.33 13.60
N GLU A 191 -7.43 13.80 14.78
CA GLU A 191 -6.17 13.09 15.02
C GLU A 191 -6.12 11.70 14.34
N PRO A 192 -4.93 11.22 13.92
CA PRO A 192 -4.79 9.90 13.32
C PRO A 192 -5.21 8.80 14.30
N LEU A 193 -5.96 7.83 13.79
CA LEU A 193 -6.42 6.66 14.53
C LEU A 193 -5.37 5.55 14.44
N ALA A 194 -5.15 4.87 15.55
CA ALA A 194 -4.31 3.67 15.62
C ALA A 194 -5.15 2.41 15.40
N ASP A 195 -4.54 1.34 14.89
CA ASP A 195 -5.21 0.04 14.83
C ASP A 195 -5.48 -0.52 16.23
N ALA A 196 -6.70 -1.05 16.43
CA ALA A 196 -7.10 -1.81 17.60
C ALA A 196 -7.56 -3.22 17.18
N ALA A 197 -7.73 -4.10 18.15
CA ALA A 197 -8.10 -5.50 17.89
C ALA A 197 -9.48 -5.62 17.24
N GLY A 198 -9.66 -6.63 16.37
CA GLY A 198 -10.97 -7.00 15.84
C GLY A 198 -11.59 -6.01 14.85
N GLY A 199 -10.75 -5.26 14.12
CA GLY A 199 -11.21 -4.30 13.11
C GLY A 199 -11.72 -2.98 13.70
N TRP A 200 -11.28 -2.63 14.91
CA TRP A 200 -11.53 -1.34 15.53
C TRP A 200 -10.32 -0.42 15.35
N LEU A 201 -10.58 0.88 15.45
CA LEU A 201 -9.59 1.95 15.37
C LEU A 201 -9.68 2.77 16.66
N TRP A 202 -8.55 3.09 17.27
CA TRP A 202 -8.48 3.81 18.54
C TRP A 202 -7.98 5.24 18.32
N CYS A 203 -8.73 6.24 18.79
CA CYS A 203 -8.24 7.61 18.86
C CYS A 203 -7.52 7.86 20.19
N ARG A 204 -6.19 8.09 20.16
CA ARG A 204 -5.41 8.35 21.38
C ARG A 204 -5.81 9.66 22.07
N ALA A 205 -6.20 10.67 21.31
CA ALA A 205 -6.60 11.97 21.86
C ALA A 205 -7.99 11.94 22.53
N CYS A 206 -8.96 11.27 21.92
CA CYS A 206 -10.32 11.19 22.45
C CYS A 206 -10.56 10.01 23.40
N GLY A 207 -9.66 9.02 23.42
CA GLY A 207 -9.85 7.76 24.15
C GLY A 207 -11.05 6.95 23.64
N ALA A 208 -11.47 7.18 22.39
CA ALA A 208 -12.66 6.58 21.81
C ALA A 208 -12.29 5.53 20.75
N GLU A 209 -13.05 4.46 20.71
CA GLU A 209 -12.98 3.45 19.67
C GLU A 209 -13.94 3.80 18.53
N HIS A 210 -13.45 3.66 17.31
CA HIS A 210 -14.17 3.87 16.07
C HIS A 210 -14.16 2.56 15.26
N PRO A 211 -15.27 2.18 14.62
CA PRO A 211 -15.27 0.99 13.78
C PRO A 211 -14.33 1.22 12.59
N GLY A 212 -13.50 0.22 12.29
CA GLY A 212 -12.67 0.20 11.09
C GLY A 212 -13.50 -0.10 9.83
N PRO A 213 -12.87 -0.06 8.65
CA PRO A 213 -13.56 -0.12 7.37
C PRO A 213 -14.47 -1.35 7.19
N GLU A 214 -13.98 -2.55 7.52
CA GLU A 214 -14.76 -3.78 7.36
C GLU A 214 -16.01 -3.79 8.25
N ARG A 215 -15.88 -3.32 9.50
CA ARG A 215 -17.00 -3.22 10.43
C ARG A 215 -18.01 -2.17 10.01
N LEU A 216 -17.53 -1.04 9.49
CA LEU A 216 -18.39 0.01 8.92
C LEU A 216 -19.16 -0.54 7.72
N ALA A 217 -18.49 -1.21 6.79
CA ALA A 217 -19.14 -1.81 5.64
C ALA A 217 -20.25 -2.78 6.09
N GLU A 218 -19.95 -3.70 7.02
CA GLU A 218 -20.93 -4.67 7.52
C GLU A 218 -22.11 -4.01 8.26
N GLN A 219 -21.83 -3.07 9.17
CA GLN A 219 -22.85 -2.37 9.97
C GLN A 219 -23.83 -1.58 9.09
N TRP A 220 -23.33 -1.00 8.01
CA TRP A 220 -24.08 -0.05 7.19
C TRP A 220 -24.62 -0.63 5.88
N ARG A 221 -24.19 -1.84 5.48
CA ARG A 221 -24.60 -2.50 4.23
C ARG A 221 -26.11 -2.58 4.03
N ARG A 222 -26.85 -2.83 5.12
CA ARG A 222 -28.30 -3.06 5.10
C ARG A 222 -29.12 -1.87 5.62
N LYS A 223 -28.49 -0.72 5.88
CA LYS A 223 -29.19 0.45 6.41
C LYS A 223 -29.95 1.17 5.28
N PRO A 224 -31.21 1.57 5.52
CA PRO A 224 -31.97 2.32 4.52
C PRO A 224 -31.36 3.72 4.31
N PRO A 225 -31.73 4.42 3.22
CA PRO A 225 -31.37 5.82 3.04
C PRO A 225 -31.78 6.67 4.24
N MET A 226 -30.91 7.59 4.66
CA MET A 226 -31.10 8.42 5.85
C MET A 226 -31.08 9.91 5.49
N ALA A 227 -31.82 10.71 6.24
CA ALA A 227 -31.77 12.16 6.10
C ALA A 227 -30.40 12.70 6.53
N THR A 228 -29.99 13.84 5.97
CA THR A 228 -28.68 14.46 6.24
C THR A 228 -28.37 14.59 7.74
N ALA A 229 -29.32 15.05 8.54
CA ALA A 229 -29.14 15.27 9.98
C ALA A 229 -28.92 13.95 10.73
N ASP A 230 -29.74 12.94 10.43
CA ASP A 230 -29.66 11.62 11.07
C ASP A 230 -28.36 10.91 10.70
N LEU A 231 -27.96 11.00 9.43
CA LEU A 231 -26.73 10.39 8.95
C LEU A 231 -25.49 11.08 9.54
N ALA A 232 -25.51 12.41 9.60
CA ALA A 232 -24.42 13.20 10.20
C ALA A 232 -24.27 12.90 11.70
N ALA A 233 -25.39 12.80 12.43
CA ALA A 233 -25.39 12.43 13.83
C ALA A 233 -24.85 11.00 14.04
N ALA A 234 -25.29 10.04 13.22
CA ALA A 234 -24.90 8.64 13.35
C ALA A 234 -23.45 8.36 12.95
N LEU A 235 -22.86 9.17 12.05
CA LEU A 235 -21.45 9.08 11.67
C LEU A 235 -20.54 10.06 12.45
N HIS A 236 -21.12 10.84 13.37
CA HIS A 236 -20.41 11.90 14.12
C HIS A 236 -19.65 12.88 13.21
N ILE A 237 -20.26 13.29 12.09
CA ILE A 237 -19.68 14.25 11.15
C ILE A 237 -20.51 15.54 11.09
N ASN A 238 -19.89 16.63 10.64
CA ASN A 238 -20.60 17.88 10.41
C ASN A 238 -21.54 17.76 9.18
N PRO A 239 -22.86 18.06 9.30
CA PRO A 239 -23.80 18.02 8.18
C PRO A 239 -23.37 18.85 6.95
N ASN A 240 -22.70 19.98 7.16
CA ASN A 240 -22.20 20.84 6.07
C ASN A 240 -21.18 20.13 5.17
N ARG A 241 -20.49 19.10 5.69
CA ARG A 241 -19.54 18.30 4.92
C ARG A 241 -20.26 17.52 3.81
N ILE A 242 -21.41 16.94 4.11
CA ILE A 242 -22.26 16.23 3.14
C ILE A 242 -22.75 17.19 2.04
N HIS A 243 -23.22 18.39 2.45
CA HIS A 243 -23.63 19.42 1.50
C HIS A 243 -22.49 19.88 0.58
N THR A 244 -21.28 20.02 1.14
CA THR A 244 -20.08 20.38 0.36
C THR A 244 -19.75 19.30 -0.66
N TRP A 245 -19.82 18.02 -0.29
CA TRP A 245 -19.56 16.92 -1.22
C TRP A 245 -20.60 16.83 -2.34
N ARG A 246 -21.88 17.06 -2.03
CA ARG A 246 -22.94 17.21 -3.04
C ARG A 246 -22.62 18.34 -4.02
N TRP A 247 -22.27 19.52 -3.51
CA TRP A 247 -21.97 20.69 -4.34
C TRP A 247 -20.75 20.44 -5.24
N ARG A 248 -19.76 19.67 -4.76
CA ARG A 248 -18.58 19.24 -5.54
C ARG A 248 -18.86 18.06 -6.49
N GLY A 249 -20.08 17.52 -6.51
CA GLY A 249 -20.45 16.38 -7.35
C GLY A 249 -19.81 15.04 -6.94
N LEU A 250 -19.38 14.90 -5.68
CA LEU A 250 -18.73 13.69 -5.18
C LEU A 250 -19.71 12.61 -4.71
N ILE A 251 -20.92 13.02 -4.32
CA ILE A 251 -22.03 12.13 -3.94
C ILE A 251 -23.34 12.64 -4.53
N GLU A 252 -24.21 11.69 -4.88
CA GLU A 252 -25.57 11.97 -5.32
C GLU A 252 -26.57 11.51 -4.25
N PRO A 253 -27.68 12.24 -4.05
CA PRO A 253 -28.73 11.80 -3.15
C PRO A 253 -29.48 10.62 -3.76
N ASP A 254 -29.97 9.72 -2.90
CA ASP A 254 -30.80 8.58 -3.33
C ASP A 254 -32.17 9.06 -3.83
N HIS A 255 -32.82 9.89 -3.02
CA HIS A 255 -34.06 10.56 -3.37
C HIS A 255 -34.24 11.85 -2.54
N THR A 256 -35.22 12.65 -2.92
CA THR A 256 -35.67 13.83 -2.16
C THR A 256 -37.17 13.73 -1.95
N GLU A 257 -37.62 13.79 -0.70
CA GLU A 257 -39.02 13.72 -0.32
C GLU A 257 -39.36 14.92 0.56
N ALA A 258 -40.43 15.65 0.23
CA ALA A 258 -40.88 16.84 0.97
C ALA A 258 -39.77 17.88 1.27
N GLY A 259 -38.79 18.04 0.37
CA GLY A 259 -37.66 18.95 0.55
C GLY A 259 -36.51 18.40 1.41
N VAL A 260 -36.64 17.19 1.96
CA VAL A 260 -35.60 16.47 2.69
C VAL A 260 -34.81 15.59 1.72
N THR A 261 -33.48 15.71 1.76
CA THR A 261 -32.58 14.89 0.93
C THR A 261 -32.14 13.65 1.72
N TYR A 262 -32.33 12.47 1.11
CA TYR A 262 -31.96 11.17 1.66
C TYR A 262 -30.70 10.63 0.98
N TRP A 263 -29.82 10.04 1.77
CA TRP A 263 -28.50 9.57 1.35
C TRP A 263 -28.35 8.09 1.66
N ARG A 264 -27.72 7.34 0.76
CA ARG A 264 -27.25 6.00 1.11
C ARG A 264 -26.07 6.13 2.06
N PRO A 265 -26.12 5.52 3.26
CA PRO A 265 -25.03 5.65 4.22
C PRO A 265 -23.68 5.18 3.67
N LEU A 266 -23.67 4.09 2.88
CA LEU A 266 -22.46 3.57 2.25
C LEU A 266 -21.77 4.58 1.32
N ASP A 267 -22.52 5.38 0.56
CA ASP A 267 -21.92 6.37 -0.35
C ASP A 267 -21.20 7.49 0.42
N VAL A 268 -21.72 7.84 1.60
CA VAL A 268 -21.09 8.83 2.50
C VAL A 268 -19.90 8.23 3.24
N ILE A 269 -20.02 6.98 3.69
CA ILE A 269 -18.94 6.23 4.34
C ILE A 269 -17.78 6.01 3.37
N ALA A 270 -18.06 5.72 2.09
CA ALA A 270 -17.05 5.61 1.04
C ALA A 270 -16.24 6.89 0.81
N LEU A 271 -16.82 8.07 1.04
CA LEU A 271 -16.05 9.31 0.97
C LEU A 271 -15.19 9.58 2.22
N LEU A 272 -15.60 9.04 3.37
CA LEU A 272 -14.85 9.14 4.63
C LEU A 272 -13.73 8.11 4.72
N TRP A 273 -14.01 6.90 4.23
CA TRP A 273 -13.19 5.71 4.30
C TRP A 273 -13.32 4.95 2.97
N PRO A 274 -12.61 5.37 1.91
CA PRO A 274 -12.73 4.81 0.56
C PRO A 274 -12.62 3.29 0.47
N GLU A 275 -11.77 2.70 1.31
CA GLU A 275 -11.57 1.26 1.47
C GLU A 275 -12.80 0.47 1.94
N THR A 276 -13.85 1.13 2.47
CA THR A 276 -15.10 0.45 2.87
C THR A 276 -15.89 -0.13 1.70
N LEU A 277 -15.74 0.40 0.48
CA LEU A 277 -16.38 -0.14 -0.72
C LEU A 277 -15.74 -1.44 -1.20
N GLU A 278 -14.49 -1.70 -0.84
CA GLU A 278 -13.77 -2.92 -1.21
C GLU A 278 -14.10 -4.08 -0.28
N ALA A 279 -14.57 -3.77 0.94
CA ALA A 279 -15.02 -4.73 1.95
C ALA A 279 -16.56 -5.00 1.93
N ALA A 280 -17.33 -4.19 1.20
CA ALA A 280 -18.79 -4.28 1.07
C ALA A 280 -19.22 -5.25 -0.06
#